data_AF-A0A0S9F7Z3-F1
#
_entry.id   AF-A0A0S9F7Z3-F1
#
_cell.length_a   1.000
_cell.length_b   1.000
_cell.length_c   1.000
_cell.angle_alpha   90.00
_cell.angle_beta   90.00
_cell.angle_gamma   90.00
#
_symmetry.space_group_name_H-M   'P 1'
#
loop_
_entity.id
_entity.type
_entity.pdbx_description
1 polymer ?
#
loop_
_entity_poly.entity_id
_entity_poly.type
_entity_poly.pdbx_seq_one_letter_code
_entity_poly.pdbx_strand_id
1 'polypeptide(L)'
;MQPFAPSCPSCRQPMQAYPFTSNTGHALELDICYACQGIWLDRYENLKLSPQAVVDLFRLLHEHRTDEHRPLESRMDCPRCRSSLDKGFDVVRSGRYMTYRCARQHGRFSTFSSFMVEKGFVRHMTRPEIDDLAKRVGAIYCTSCGAPVDIRKDHACPYCRAAFSLIDPDAVVRAMEGYARASARPAHAAPGTPAATVDIGDALVALERDRSRAERERQKSAFSGTRDRDEGAFTGDLLAAGVALVWALVAH
;
A
#
# COMPACT_ATOMS: atom_id res chain seq x y z
N MET A 1 -18.47 10.84 26.96
CA MET A 1 -17.09 11.22 26.59
C MET A 1 -17.06 11.35 25.08
N GLN A 2 -16.81 12.55 24.54
CA GLN A 2 -16.61 12.72 23.10
C GLN A 2 -15.29 12.01 22.72
N PRO A 3 -15.24 11.24 21.62
CA PRO A 3 -14.00 10.67 21.15
C PRO A 3 -13.01 11.80 20.84
N PHE A 4 -11.79 11.70 21.36
CA PHE A 4 -10.72 12.66 21.07
C PHE A 4 -10.31 12.48 19.60
N ALA A 5 -10.67 13.44 18.75
CA ALA A 5 -10.17 13.52 17.38
C ALA A 5 -8.64 13.70 17.43
N PRO A 6 -7.86 12.77 16.85
CA PRO A 6 -6.41 12.89 16.83
C PRO A 6 -5.95 14.12 16.04
N SER A 7 -4.81 14.67 16.43
CA SER A 7 -4.10 15.65 15.62
C SER A 7 -3.41 14.96 14.43
N CYS A 8 -3.34 15.65 13.29
CA CYS A 8 -2.64 15.15 12.12
C CYS A 8 -1.16 14.89 12.44
N PRO A 9 -0.63 13.69 12.16
CA PRO A 9 0.78 13.35 12.39
C PRO A 9 1.78 14.28 11.68
N SER A 10 1.36 14.90 10.58
CA SER A 10 2.15 15.86 9.80
C SER A 10 1.99 17.29 10.35
N CYS A 11 0.86 17.95 10.08
CA CYS A 11 0.69 19.37 10.39
C CYS A 11 0.21 19.68 11.81
N ARG A 12 -0.07 18.66 12.63
CA ARG A 12 -0.59 18.76 14.02
C ARG A 12 -1.94 19.48 14.17
N GLN A 13 -2.60 19.84 13.08
CA GLN A 13 -3.96 20.38 13.10
C GLN A 13 -4.97 19.28 13.48
N PRO A 14 -6.11 19.63 14.09
CA PRO A 14 -7.17 18.66 14.36
C PRO A 14 -7.63 17.99 13.06
N MET A 15 -7.83 16.68 13.10
CA MET A 15 -8.39 15.93 11.98
C MET A 15 -9.91 15.90 12.08
N GLN A 16 -10.58 15.82 10.94
CA GLN A 16 -12.03 15.71 10.87
C GLN A 16 -12.43 14.23 10.89
N ALA A 17 -13.26 13.85 11.86
CA ALA A 17 -13.81 12.51 11.96
C ALA A 17 -14.98 12.34 10.97
N TYR A 18 -14.93 11.26 10.19
CA TYR A 18 -15.97 10.88 9.24
C TYR A 18 -16.52 9.50 9.58
N PRO A 19 -17.84 9.37 9.76
CA PRO A 19 -18.45 8.08 10.05
C PRO A 19 -18.56 7.23 8.78
N PHE A 20 -18.29 5.94 8.95
CA PHE A 20 -18.37 4.88 7.95
C PHE A 20 -18.97 3.62 8.57
N THR A 21 -19.32 2.66 7.72
CA THR A 21 -19.81 1.36 8.14
C THR A 21 -18.72 0.30 8.01
N SER A 22 -18.52 -0.49 9.06
CA SER A 22 -17.60 -1.63 9.02
C SER A 22 -18.19 -2.84 8.29
N ASN A 23 -17.36 -3.83 7.95
CA ASN A 23 -17.73 -5.13 7.37
C ASN A 23 -18.76 -5.88 8.22
N THR A 24 -18.79 -5.61 9.52
CA THR A 24 -19.72 -6.19 10.50
C THR A 24 -20.97 -5.34 10.74
N GLY A 25 -21.16 -4.25 9.99
CA GLY A 25 -22.30 -3.34 10.14
C GLY A 25 -22.21 -2.36 11.31
N HIS A 26 -21.17 -2.43 12.14
CA HIS A 26 -20.92 -1.47 13.21
C HIS A 26 -20.37 -0.15 12.67
N ALA A 27 -20.64 0.94 13.40
CA ALA A 27 -20.05 2.25 13.13
C ALA A 27 -18.52 2.19 13.24
N LEU A 28 -17.86 2.84 12.30
CA LEU A 28 -16.43 3.06 12.22
C LEU A 28 -16.21 4.54 11.96
N GLU A 29 -15.23 5.17 12.59
CA GLU A 29 -14.87 6.56 12.30
C GLU A 29 -13.47 6.59 11.72
N LEU A 30 -13.24 7.44 10.71
CA LEU A 30 -11.91 7.70 10.19
C LEU A 30 -11.57 9.17 10.33
N ASP A 31 -10.33 9.44 10.70
CA ASP A 31 -9.84 10.80 10.86
C ASP A 31 -9.12 11.27 9.61
N ILE A 32 -9.57 12.38 9.04
CA ILE A 32 -9.12 12.93 7.75
C ILE A 32 -8.55 14.33 7.94
N CYS A 33 -7.37 14.58 7.35
CA CYS A 33 -6.77 15.90 7.25
C CYS A 33 -6.67 16.29 5.77
N TYR A 34 -7.50 17.24 5.34
CA TYR A 34 -7.50 17.71 3.95
C TYR A 34 -6.25 18.51 3.58
N ALA A 35 -5.74 19.33 4.50
CA ALA A 35 -4.53 20.13 4.26
C ALA A 35 -3.31 19.26 3.91
N CYS A 36 -3.12 18.13 4.62
CA CYS A 36 -2.05 17.17 4.32
C CYS A 36 -2.50 16.01 3.43
N GLN A 37 -3.74 16.03 2.94
CA GLN A 37 -4.39 14.93 2.21
C GLN A 37 -4.08 13.56 2.84
N GLY A 38 -4.31 13.46 4.15
CA GLY A 38 -3.89 12.34 4.98
C GLY A 38 -5.03 11.75 5.80
N ILE A 39 -4.95 10.45 6.06
CA ILE A 39 -5.91 9.67 6.84
C ILE A 39 -5.15 9.00 7.97
N TRP A 40 -5.61 9.18 9.20
CA TRP A 40 -5.17 8.38 10.32
C TRP A 40 -6.11 7.18 10.45
N LEU A 41 -5.52 5.99 10.48
CA LEU A 41 -6.21 4.72 10.60
C LEU A 41 -5.73 4.09 11.89
N ASP A 42 -6.59 4.01 12.91
CA ASP A 42 -6.26 3.26 14.13
C ASP A 42 -6.12 1.76 13.81
N ARG A 43 -5.65 1.01 14.80
CA ARG A 43 -5.37 -0.42 14.65
C ARG A 43 -6.58 -1.16 14.09
N TYR A 44 -6.37 -1.80 12.94
CA TYR A 44 -7.34 -2.61 12.20
C TYR A 44 -8.48 -1.89 11.49
N GLU A 45 -8.64 -0.57 11.61
CA GLU A 45 -9.76 0.16 10.99
C GLU A 45 -9.80 0.00 9.47
N ASN A 46 -8.63 0.07 8.83
CA ASN A 46 -8.52 -0.13 7.38
C ASN A 46 -9.03 -1.49 6.88
N LEU A 47 -8.94 -2.53 7.72
CA LEU A 47 -9.42 -3.88 7.40
C LEU A 47 -10.91 -4.05 7.69
N LYS A 48 -11.47 -3.14 8.49
CA LYS A 48 -12.87 -3.16 8.90
C LYS A 48 -13.76 -2.41 7.93
N LEU A 49 -13.28 -1.58 7.02
CA LEU A 49 -14.14 -0.84 6.08
C LEU A 49 -15.00 -1.77 5.21
N SER A 50 -16.32 -1.60 5.25
CA SER A 50 -17.24 -2.24 4.31
C SER A 50 -16.88 -1.90 2.86
N PRO A 51 -17.18 -2.77 1.89
CA PRO A 51 -16.97 -2.44 0.48
C PRO A 51 -17.66 -1.14 0.07
N GLN A 52 -18.87 -0.88 0.59
CA GLN A 52 -19.58 0.38 0.38
C GLN A 52 -18.83 1.58 0.99
N ALA A 53 -18.36 1.45 2.25
CA ALA A 53 -17.57 2.51 2.89
C ALA A 53 -16.27 2.82 2.14
N VAL A 54 -15.63 1.82 1.50
CA VAL A 54 -14.45 2.07 0.66
C VAL A 54 -14.80 2.93 -0.56
N VAL A 55 -15.94 2.68 -1.20
CA VAL A 55 -16.41 3.48 -2.34
C VAL A 55 -16.79 4.91 -1.90
N ASP A 56 -17.48 5.05 -0.77
CA ASP A 56 -17.88 6.35 -0.25
C ASP A 56 -16.68 7.18 0.19
N LEU A 57 -15.70 6.53 0.84
CA LEU A 57 -14.43 7.18 1.16
C LEU A 57 -13.68 7.59 -0.12
N PHE A 58 -13.63 6.74 -1.15
CA PHE A 58 -13.00 7.13 -2.42
C PHE A 58 -13.63 8.41 -3.01
N ARG A 59 -14.97 8.52 -3.04
CA ARG A 59 -15.66 9.73 -3.52
C ARG A 59 -15.25 10.96 -2.70
N LEU A 60 -15.28 10.84 -1.38
CA LEU A 60 -14.88 11.91 -0.47
C LEU A 60 -13.44 12.37 -0.73
N LEU A 61 -12.49 11.44 -0.83
CA LEU A 61 -11.09 11.79 -1.11
C LEU A 61 -10.90 12.39 -2.50
N HIS A 62 -11.67 11.90 -3.49
CA HIS A 62 -11.60 12.38 -4.87
C HIS A 62 -12.14 13.80 -5.02
N GLU A 63 -13.21 14.17 -4.30
CA GLU A 63 -13.77 15.53 -4.29
C GLU A 63 -12.74 16.56 -3.83
N HIS A 64 -11.93 16.21 -2.82
CA HIS A 64 -10.89 17.08 -2.25
C HIS A 64 -9.52 16.95 -2.94
N ARG A 65 -9.42 16.27 -4.09
CA ARG A 65 -8.12 15.97 -4.73
C ARG A 65 -7.40 17.20 -5.26
N THR A 66 -8.14 18.26 -5.59
CA THR A 66 -7.62 19.51 -6.16
C THR A 66 -7.36 20.58 -5.11
N ASP A 67 -7.70 20.32 -3.84
CA ASP A 67 -7.42 21.24 -2.75
C ASP A 67 -5.92 21.43 -2.59
N GLU A 68 -5.53 22.56 -1.99
CA GLU A 68 -4.13 22.85 -1.72
C GLU A 68 -3.51 21.74 -0.84
N HIS A 69 -2.54 21.02 -1.40
CA HIS A 69 -1.86 19.93 -0.72
C HIS A 69 -0.58 20.45 -0.07
N ARG A 70 -0.64 20.70 1.24
CA ARG A 70 0.53 21.03 2.04
C ARG A 70 1.51 19.86 2.07
N PRO A 71 2.80 20.07 1.76
CA PRO A 71 3.80 19.02 1.86
C PRO A 71 3.85 18.38 3.25
N LEU A 72 4.07 17.07 3.28
CA LEU A 72 4.21 16.34 4.54
C LEU A 72 5.49 16.76 5.27
N GLU A 73 5.42 16.84 6.60
CA GLU A 73 6.58 17.07 7.44
C GLU A 73 7.55 15.88 7.37
N SER A 74 8.85 16.16 7.44
CA SER A 74 9.91 15.13 7.35
C SER A 74 9.88 14.13 8.50
N ARG A 75 9.35 14.57 9.65
CA ARG A 75 9.12 13.76 10.84
C ARG A 75 7.65 13.86 11.23
N MET A 76 7.00 12.71 11.36
CA MET A 76 5.62 12.60 11.82
C MET A 76 5.57 11.79 13.10
N ASP A 77 4.73 12.20 14.05
CA ASP A 77 4.60 11.54 15.34
C ASP A 77 3.20 10.93 15.49
N CYS A 78 3.11 9.79 16.18
CA CYS A 78 1.84 9.12 16.44
C CYS A 78 0.94 9.99 17.34
N PRO A 79 -0.35 10.19 16.99
CA PRO A 79 -1.25 11.02 17.79
C PRO A 79 -1.61 10.38 19.13
N ARG A 80 -1.42 9.06 19.29
CA ARG A 80 -1.71 8.32 20.53
C ARG A 80 -0.52 8.31 21.51
N CYS A 81 0.70 8.02 21.04
CA CYS A 81 1.87 7.86 21.92
C CYS A 81 3.00 8.87 21.70
N ARG A 82 2.85 9.78 20.72
CA ARG A 82 3.82 10.85 20.38
C ARG A 82 5.21 10.36 19.97
N SER A 83 5.39 9.06 19.75
CA SER A 83 6.61 8.49 19.17
C SER A 83 6.64 8.72 17.66
N SER A 84 7.84 8.86 17.08
CA SER A 84 8.01 8.99 15.63
C SER A 84 7.37 7.80 14.91
N LEU A 85 6.71 8.08 13.78
CA LEU A 85 6.20 7.06 12.89
C LEU A 85 7.32 6.52 12.00
N ASP A 86 7.31 5.21 11.78
CA ASP A 86 8.22 4.53 10.86
C ASP A 86 7.67 4.64 9.44
N LYS A 87 8.42 5.33 8.59
CA LYS A 87 8.13 5.38 7.15
C LYS A 87 8.52 4.05 6.52
N GLY A 88 7.60 3.45 5.78
CA GLY A 88 7.81 2.23 5.02
C GLY A 88 7.07 2.22 3.70
N PHE A 89 7.14 1.07 3.03
CA PHE A 89 6.40 0.80 1.80
C PHE A 89 5.66 -0.53 1.91
N ASP A 90 4.46 -0.55 1.37
CA ASP A 90 3.68 -1.76 1.12
C ASP A 90 3.57 -1.99 -0.38
N VAL A 91 3.13 -3.18 -0.78
CA VAL A 91 3.03 -3.59 -2.18
C VAL A 91 1.62 -4.06 -2.48
N VAL A 92 1.09 -3.60 -3.62
CA VAL A 92 -0.11 -4.12 -4.27
C VAL A 92 0.24 -4.56 -5.70
N ARG A 93 -0.74 -5.09 -6.44
CA ARG A 93 -0.55 -5.51 -7.83
C ARG A 93 -0.01 -4.38 -8.73
N SER A 94 -0.44 -3.14 -8.51
CA SER A 94 0.02 -1.98 -9.29
C SER A 94 1.42 -1.50 -8.91
N GLY A 95 1.97 -1.94 -7.77
CA GLY A 95 3.32 -1.61 -7.30
C GLY A 95 3.35 -1.20 -5.83
N ARG A 96 4.37 -0.45 -5.43
CA ARG A 96 4.61 -0.08 -4.03
C ARG A 96 4.08 1.31 -3.69
N TYR A 97 3.45 1.44 -2.52
CA TYR A 97 2.98 2.71 -1.99
C TYR A 97 3.57 2.97 -0.60
N MET A 98 3.66 4.24 -0.21
CA MET A 98 4.28 4.62 1.06
C MET A 98 3.27 4.61 2.21
N THR A 99 3.76 4.41 3.43
CA THR A 99 2.92 4.31 4.63
C THR A 99 3.75 4.66 5.86
N TYR A 100 3.11 5.19 6.90
CA TYR A 100 3.79 5.58 8.14
C TYR A 100 3.14 4.89 9.33
N ARG A 101 3.88 4.06 10.05
CA ARG A 101 3.33 3.19 11.10
C ARG A 101 3.85 3.55 12.47
N CYS A 102 2.98 3.43 13.47
CA CYS A 102 3.44 3.47 14.85
C CYS A 102 4.05 2.11 15.23
N ALA A 103 5.32 2.08 15.68
CA ALA A 103 5.97 0.87 16.18
C ALA A 103 5.19 0.17 17.33
N ARG A 104 4.40 0.96 18.08
CA ARG A 104 3.52 0.46 19.16
C ARG A 104 2.15 -0.01 18.67
N GLN A 105 1.94 -0.08 17.36
CA GLN A 105 0.71 -0.58 16.71
C GLN A 105 -0.57 0.20 17.05
N HIS A 106 -0.48 1.48 17.40
CA HIS A 106 -1.68 2.32 17.59
C HIS A 106 -2.45 2.56 16.29
N GLY A 107 -1.73 2.64 15.17
CA GLY A 107 -2.33 2.96 13.87
C GLY A 107 -1.27 3.28 12.84
N ARG A 108 -1.73 3.75 11.68
CA ARG A 108 -0.89 4.25 10.59
C ARG A 108 -1.46 5.54 10.01
N PHE A 109 -0.57 6.36 9.47
CA PHE A 109 -0.91 7.48 8.61
C PHE A 109 -0.75 7.06 7.15
N SER A 110 -1.80 7.24 6.37
CA SER A 110 -1.84 6.96 4.93
C SER A 110 -2.27 8.22 4.19
N THR A 111 -1.59 8.57 3.10
CA THR A 111 -2.05 9.66 2.24
C THR A 111 -3.23 9.23 1.38
N PHE A 112 -3.99 10.18 0.85
CA PHE A 112 -5.10 9.89 -0.05
C PHE A 112 -4.62 9.05 -1.24
N SER A 113 -3.47 9.40 -1.83
CA SER A 113 -2.85 8.61 -2.90
C SER A 113 -2.53 7.18 -2.47
N SER A 114 -1.96 7.00 -1.27
CA SER A 114 -1.55 5.70 -0.75
C SER A 114 -2.76 4.81 -0.49
N PHE A 115 -3.82 5.37 0.10
CA PHE A 115 -5.10 4.67 0.28
C PHE A 115 -5.72 4.29 -1.07
N MET A 116 -5.77 5.21 -2.03
CA MET A 116 -6.33 4.93 -3.35
C MET A 116 -5.53 3.86 -4.12
N VAL A 117 -4.19 3.84 -3.99
CA VAL A 117 -3.34 2.80 -4.59
C VAL A 117 -3.66 1.46 -3.93
N GLU A 118 -3.74 1.44 -2.60
CA GLU A 118 -4.03 0.23 -1.84
C GLU A 118 -5.36 -0.41 -2.24
N LYS A 119 -6.41 0.41 -2.39
CA LYS A 119 -7.75 -0.05 -2.77
C LYS A 119 -7.94 -0.23 -4.29
N GLY A 120 -6.91 0.02 -5.08
CA GLY A 120 -6.89 -0.24 -6.52
C GLY A 120 -7.62 0.80 -7.39
N PHE A 121 -7.99 1.95 -6.83
CA PHE A 121 -8.63 3.05 -7.59
C PHE A 121 -7.64 3.81 -8.48
N VAL A 122 -6.35 3.74 -8.17
CA VAL A 122 -5.30 4.40 -8.94
C VAL A 122 -4.18 3.42 -9.25
N ARG A 123 -3.51 3.65 -10.39
CA ARG A 123 -2.32 2.89 -10.78
C ARG A 123 -1.11 3.79 -10.88
N HIS A 124 0.06 3.18 -10.81
CA HIS A 124 1.30 3.88 -11.11
C HIS A 124 1.41 4.13 -12.61
N MET A 125 1.99 5.28 -12.94
CA MET A 125 2.36 5.60 -14.31
C MET A 125 3.54 4.72 -14.74
N THR A 126 3.49 4.28 -15.98
CA THR A 126 4.60 3.61 -16.65
C THR A 126 5.67 4.64 -17.04
N ARG A 127 6.89 4.17 -17.30
CA ARG A 127 7.97 5.06 -17.76
C ARG A 127 7.60 5.84 -19.03
N PRO A 128 7.02 5.22 -20.08
CA PRO A 128 6.60 5.97 -21.27
C PRO A 128 5.56 7.06 -20.98
N GLU A 129 4.62 6.81 -20.06
CA GLU A 129 3.65 7.82 -19.65
C GLU A 129 4.30 8.99 -18.89
N ILE A 130 5.29 8.71 -18.04
CA ILE A 130 6.07 9.74 -17.35
C ILE A 130 6.87 10.56 -18.36
N ASP A 131 7.56 9.90 -19.30
CA ASP A 131 8.35 10.57 -20.33
C ASP A 131 7.48 11.45 -21.24
N ASP A 132 6.28 10.98 -21.58
CA ASP A 132 5.31 11.76 -22.37
C ASP A 132 4.75 12.96 -21.59
N LEU A 133 4.45 12.77 -20.30
CA LEU A 133 4.02 13.86 -19.44
C LEU A 133 5.13 14.91 -19.26
N ALA A 134 6.39 14.49 -19.12
CA ALA A 134 7.55 15.35 -18.97
C ALA A 134 7.84 16.26 -20.17
N LYS A 135 7.36 15.89 -21.37
CA LYS A 135 7.41 16.77 -22.56
C LYS A 135 6.48 17.98 -22.44
N ARG A 136 5.41 17.85 -21.67
CA ARG A 136 4.32 18.85 -21.57
C ARG A 136 4.36 19.62 -20.26
N VAL A 137 4.86 19.00 -19.20
CA VAL A 137 4.87 19.53 -17.84
C VAL A 137 6.28 19.47 -17.26
N GLY A 138 6.79 20.61 -16.79
CA GLY A 138 8.13 20.68 -16.19
C GLY A 138 8.16 20.18 -14.74
N ALA A 139 7.14 20.49 -13.95
CA ALA A 139 7.06 20.09 -12.55
C ALA A 139 5.64 19.69 -12.16
N ILE A 140 5.54 18.71 -11.26
CA ILE A 140 4.28 18.26 -10.66
C ILE A 140 4.40 18.30 -9.14
N TYR A 141 3.27 18.43 -8.43
CA TYR A 141 3.24 18.17 -7.00
C TYR A 141 3.03 16.68 -6.75
N CYS A 142 3.88 16.07 -5.92
CA CYS A 142 3.75 14.66 -5.58
C CYS A 142 2.44 14.41 -4.83
N THR A 143 1.53 13.63 -5.39
CA THR A 143 0.25 13.26 -4.75
C THR A 143 0.41 12.52 -3.43
N SER A 144 1.61 12.01 -3.16
CA SER A 144 1.93 11.28 -1.93
C SER A 144 2.48 12.18 -0.83
N CYS A 145 3.44 13.08 -1.12
CA CYS A 145 4.06 13.89 -0.06
C CYS A 145 3.89 15.40 -0.22
N GLY A 146 3.21 15.87 -1.27
CA GLY A 146 3.01 17.28 -1.60
C GLY A 146 4.25 18.02 -2.12
N ALA A 147 5.44 17.40 -2.11
CA ALA A 147 6.66 18.07 -2.59
C ALA A 147 6.60 18.36 -4.10
N PRO A 148 7.11 19.53 -4.56
CA PRO A 148 7.25 19.83 -5.98
C PRO A 148 8.39 18.99 -6.59
N VAL A 149 8.10 18.29 -7.68
CA VAL A 149 9.03 17.37 -8.36
C VAL A 149 9.19 17.79 -9.81
N ASP A 150 10.43 17.93 -10.26
CA ASP A 150 10.77 18.07 -11.68
C ASP A 150 10.64 16.70 -12.36
N ILE A 151 9.52 16.48 -13.04
CA ILE A 151 9.18 15.18 -13.65
C ILE A 151 10.11 14.80 -14.81
N ARG A 152 10.87 15.76 -15.35
CA ARG A 152 11.82 15.51 -16.44
C ARG A 152 13.09 14.79 -15.98
N LYS A 153 13.34 14.77 -14.66
CA LYS A 153 14.57 14.21 -14.07
C LYS A 153 14.34 12.87 -13.39
N ASP A 154 13.14 12.67 -12.83
CA ASP A 154 12.83 11.53 -11.99
C ASP A 154 11.59 10.78 -12.49
N HIS A 155 11.58 9.45 -12.33
CA HIS A 155 10.43 8.58 -12.63
C HIS A 155 9.66 8.17 -11.35
N ALA A 156 10.04 8.73 -10.22
CA ALA A 156 9.41 8.60 -8.92
C ALA A 156 9.75 9.84 -8.10
N CYS A 157 9.00 10.14 -7.05
CA CYS A 157 9.31 11.31 -6.23
C CYS A 157 10.68 11.16 -5.56
N PRO A 158 11.65 12.09 -5.75
CA PRO A 158 12.98 11.98 -5.14
C PRO A 158 12.95 12.16 -3.62
N TYR A 159 11.94 12.86 -3.09
CA TYR A 159 11.79 13.13 -1.66
C TYR A 159 11.19 11.94 -0.92
N CYS A 160 10.00 11.50 -1.33
CA CYS A 160 9.30 10.44 -0.61
C CYS A 160 9.55 9.04 -1.17
N ARG A 161 10.12 8.93 -2.38
CA ARG A 161 10.32 7.69 -3.14
C ARG A 161 9.03 6.98 -3.54
N ALA A 162 7.87 7.65 -3.48
CA ALA A 162 6.63 7.11 -4.03
C ALA A 162 6.68 7.13 -5.56
N ALA A 163 6.12 6.10 -6.20
CA ALA A 163 5.87 6.12 -7.63
C ALA A 163 4.84 7.21 -7.96
N PHE A 164 4.92 7.79 -9.16
CA PHE A 164 3.89 8.69 -9.62
C PHE A 164 2.65 7.89 -10.03
N SER A 165 1.49 8.34 -9.59
CA SER A 165 0.20 7.66 -9.81
C SER A 165 -0.78 8.60 -10.48
N LEU A 166 -1.64 8.04 -11.33
CA LEU A 166 -2.78 8.73 -11.92
C LEU A 166 -4.08 8.01 -11.59
N ILE A 167 -5.17 8.77 -11.60
CA ILE A 167 -6.51 8.20 -11.56
C ILE A 167 -6.81 7.69 -12.96
N ASP A 168 -6.88 6.36 -13.08
CA ASP A 168 -7.21 5.66 -14.32
C ASP A 168 -8.71 5.33 -14.28
N PRO A 169 -9.53 5.87 -15.20
CA PRO A 169 -10.96 5.57 -15.25
C PRO A 169 -11.26 4.07 -15.25
N ASP A 170 -10.47 3.27 -15.95
CA ASP A 170 -10.67 1.83 -16.00
C ASP A 170 -10.32 1.17 -14.67
N ALA A 171 -9.33 1.71 -13.95
CA ALA A 171 -8.99 1.23 -12.60
C ALA A 171 -10.11 1.55 -11.61
N VAL A 172 -10.70 2.75 -11.69
CA VAL A 172 -11.86 3.12 -10.89
C VAL A 172 -13.05 2.21 -11.19
N VAL A 173 -13.39 1.99 -12.46
CA VAL A 173 -14.49 1.10 -12.86
C VAL A 173 -14.27 -0.31 -12.32
N ARG A 174 -13.09 -0.91 -12.57
CA ARG A 174 -12.75 -2.25 -12.05
C ARG A 174 -12.82 -2.34 -10.53
N ALA A 175 -12.35 -1.31 -9.83
CA ALA A 175 -12.41 -1.25 -8.37
C ALA A 175 -13.86 -1.17 -7.89
N MET A 176 -14.68 -0.28 -8.48
CA MET A 176 -16.09 -0.14 -8.15
C MET A 176 -16.87 -1.43 -8.41
N GLU A 177 -16.65 -2.10 -9.54
CA GLU A 177 -17.24 -3.42 -9.82
C GLU A 177 -16.81 -4.47 -8.81
N GLY A 178 -15.52 -4.49 -8.43
CA GLY A 178 -14.99 -5.39 -7.42
C GLY A 178 -15.65 -5.19 -6.06
N TYR A 179 -15.79 -3.94 -5.61
CA TYR A 179 -16.45 -3.61 -4.35
C TYR A 179 -17.97 -3.84 -4.40
N ALA A 180 -18.63 -3.57 -5.54
CA ALA A 180 -20.05 -3.88 -5.72
C ALA A 180 -20.32 -5.39 -5.62
N ARG A 181 -19.48 -6.23 -6.25
CA ARG A 181 -19.56 -7.70 -6.11
C ARG A 181 -19.31 -8.16 -4.68
N ALA A 182 -18.39 -7.50 -3.97
CA ALA A 182 -18.13 -7.80 -2.56
C ALA A 182 -19.30 -7.40 -1.65
N SER A 183 -19.99 -6.29 -1.93
CA SER A 183 -21.23 -5.89 -1.24
C SER A 183 -22.41 -6.83 -1.52
N ALA A 184 -22.51 -7.38 -2.74
CA ALA A 184 -23.62 -8.23 -3.16
C ALA A 184 -23.51 -9.69 -2.70
N ARG A 185 -22.33 -10.14 -2.25
CA ARG A 185 -22.20 -11.44 -1.61
C ARG A 185 -22.91 -11.37 -0.26
N PRO A 186 -23.94 -12.20 0.01
CA PRO A 186 -24.53 -12.25 1.32
C PRO A 186 -23.42 -12.57 2.32
N ALA A 187 -23.28 -11.77 3.38
CA ALA A 187 -22.70 -12.28 4.60
C ALA A 187 -23.49 -13.56 4.91
N HIS A 188 -22.82 -14.72 4.98
CA HIS A 188 -23.51 -15.96 5.36
C HIS A 188 -24.13 -15.79 6.74
N ALA A 189 -25.42 -15.47 6.76
CA ALA A 189 -26.31 -15.58 7.89
C ALA A 189 -27.68 -15.95 7.32
N ALA A 190 -27.98 -17.25 7.32
CA ALA A 190 -29.35 -17.72 7.21
C ALA A 190 -30.12 -17.26 8.48
N PRO A 191 -31.40 -16.89 8.40
CA PRO A 191 -32.16 -16.50 9.58
C PRO A 191 -32.49 -17.76 10.40
N GLY A 192 -32.02 -17.82 11.65
CA GLY A 192 -32.47 -18.83 12.63
C GLY A 192 -31.41 -19.66 13.33
N THR A 193 -30.11 -19.39 13.16
CA THR A 193 -29.05 -20.08 13.93
C THR A 193 -28.51 -19.13 15.00
N PRO A 194 -28.42 -19.53 16.29
CA PRO A 194 -27.85 -18.68 17.33
C PRO A 194 -26.44 -18.29 16.92
N ALA A 195 -26.11 -17.00 17.10
CA ALA A 195 -24.89 -16.36 16.62
C ALA A 195 -23.66 -17.22 16.91
N ALA A 196 -23.22 -17.97 15.91
CA ALA A 196 -21.86 -18.48 15.87
C ALA A 196 -21.01 -17.24 15.64
N THR A 197 -20.37 -16.78 16.71
CA THR A 197 -19.15 -15.99 16.64
C THR A 197 -18.35 -16.51 15.46
N VAL A 198 -18.02 -15.64 14.50
CA VAL A 198 -16.97 -15.97 13.53
C VAL A 198 -15.75 -16.28 14.38
N ASP A 199 -15.45 -17.57 14.52
CA ASP A 199 -14.41 -18.03 15.42
C ASP A 199 -13.12 -17.48 14.85
N ILE A 200 -12.50 -16.56 15.60
CA ILE A 200 -11.22 -15.96 15.25
C ILE A 200 -10.19 -17.07 15.02
N GLY A 201 -10.37 -18.23 15.67
CA GLY A 201 -9.65 -19.46 15.42
C GLY A 201 -9.75 -19.94 13.96
N ASP A 202 -10.96 -19.99 13.37
CA ASP A 202 -11.14 -20.43 11.99
C ASP A 202 -10.52 -19.46 10.97
N ALA A 203 -10.61 -18.15 11.24
CA ALA A 203 -9.95 -17.14 10.41
C ALA A 203 -8.41 -17.23 10.49
N LEU A 204 -7.86 -17.49 11.68
CA LEU A 204 -6.42 -17.71 11.86
C LEU A 204 -5.95 -19.01 11.21
N VAL A 205 -6.74 -20.08 11.33
CA VAL A 205 -6.46 -21.38 10.72
C VAL A 205 -6.50 -21.30 9.20
N ALA A 206 -7.42 -20.51 8.63
CA ALA A 206 -7.46 -20.25 7.19
C ALA A 206 -6.21 -19.50 6.71
N LEU A 207 -5.79 -18.44 7.42
CA LEU A 207 -4.57 -17.70 7.11
C LEU A 207 -3.31 -18.56 7.21
N GLU A 208 -3.22 -19.43 8.21
CA GLU A 208 -2.08 -20.34 8.39
C GLU A 208 -2.04 -21.45 7.32
N ARG A 209 -3.20 -21.94 6.89
CA ARG A 209 -3.32 -22.89 5.78
C ARG A 209 -2.89 -22.27 4.45
N ASP A 210 -3.27 -21.01 4.20
CA ASP A 210 -2.86 -20.29 3.00
C ASP A 210 -1.36 -19.98 3.00
N ARG A 211 -0.79 -19.61 4.16
CA ARG A 211 0.66 -19.46 4.34
C ARG A 211 1.40 -20.76 4.07
N SER A 212 0.94 -21.87 4.65
CA SER A 212 1.50 -23.21 4.44
C SER A 212 1.41 -23.68 2.98
N ARG A 213 0.32 -23.35 2.27
CA ARG A 213 0.16 -23.66 0.84
C ARG A 213 1.13 -22.86 -0.01
N ALA A 214 1.28 -21.56 0.26
CA ALA A 214 2.22 -20.68 -0.43
C ALA A 214 3.68 -21.09 -0.20
N GLU A 215 4.04 -21.56 1.00
CA GLU A 215 5.36 -22.11 1.30
C GLU A 215 5.63 -23.42 0.53
N ARG A 216 4.65 -24.32 0.46
CA ARG A 216 4.77 -25.56 -0.33
C ARG A 216 4.88 -25.28 -1.82
N GLU A 217 4.18 -24.28 -2.34
CA GLU A 217 4.31 -23.85 -3.74
C GLU A 217 5.68 -23.21 -4.02
N ARG A 218 6.22 -22.42 -3.09
CA ARG A 218 7.59 -21.87 -3.18
C ARG A 218 8.67 -22.95 -3.09
N GLN A 219 8.48 -23.97 -2.26
CA GLN A 219 9.39 -25.10 -2.18
C GLN A 219 9.31 -25.98 -3.43
N LYS A 220 8.11 -26.18 -3.99
CA LYS A 220 7.92 -26.88 -5.27
C LYS A 220 8.55 -26.11 -6.44
N SER A 221 8.43 -24.78 -6.49
CA SER A 221 9.06 -23.97 -7.53
C SER A 221 10.58 -23.87 -7.39
N ALA A 222 11.11 -23.94 -6.17
CA ALA A 222 12.55 -24.04 -5.92
C ALA A 222 13.11 -25.42 -6.30
N PHE A 223 12.33 -26.49 -6.14
CA PHE A 223 12.75 -27.86 -6.45
C PHE A 223 12.53 -28.27 -7.92
N SER A 224 11.65 -27.58 -8.64
CA SER A 224 11.47 -27.75 -10.09
C SER A 224 12.40 -26.89 -10.95
N GLY A 225 13.28 -26.08 -10.33
CA GLY A 225 14.15 -25.11 -11.00
C GLY A 225 15.54 -25.62 -11.42
N THR A 226 15.85 -26.91 -11.24
CA THR A 226 17.15 -27.47 -11.66
C THR A 226 16.99 -28.85 -12.29
N ARG A 227 16.67 -28.87 -13.58
CA ARG A 227 17.04 -29.91 -14.55
C ARG A 227 16.67 -29.42 -15.96
N ASP A 228 17.59 -28.71 -16.60
CA ASP A 228 18.11 -29.09 -17.92
C ASP A 228 19.28 -28.18 -18.32
N ARG A 229 20.43 -28.83 -18.54
CA ARG A 229 21.60 -28.30 -19.25
C ARG A 229 21.27 -28.40 -20.75
N ASP A 230 21.39 -27.35 -21.54
CA ASP A 230 22.58 -27.11 -22.37
C ASP A 230 22.50 -25.85 -23.26
N GLU A 231 23.69 -25.28 -23.46
CA GLU A 231 24.22 -24.41 -24.54
C GLU A 231 23.58 -23.06 -24.96
N GLY A 232 24.36 -21.99 -24.72
CA GLY A 232 24.70 -21.02 -25.79
C GLY A 232 24.49 -19.52 -25.54
N ALA A 233 25.52 -18.83 -25.01
CA ALA A 233 26.00 -17.47 -25.37
C ALA A 233 26.36 -16.55 -24.18
N PHE A 234 27.61 -16.74 -23.71
CA PHE A 234 28.63 -15.77 -23.27
C PHE A 234 28.22 -14.33 -22.86
N THR A 235 28.55 -13.97 -21.62
CA THR A 235 29.58 -12.95 -21.29
C THR A 235 30.00 -13.13 -19.83
N GLY A 236 31.14 -13.81 -19.63
CA GLY A 236 31.75 -14.05 -18.32
C GLY A 236 33.06 -13.28 -18.17
N ASP A 237 33.26 -12.70 -16.99
CA ASP A 237 34.52 -12.12 -16.54
C ASP A 237 35.39 -13.22 -15.89
N LEU A 238 36.59 -13.36 -16.44
CA LEU A 238 37.54 -14.46 -16.29
C LEU A 238 38.76 -13.94 -15.52
N LEU A 239 38.60 -13.73 -14.21
CA LEU A 239 39.75 -13.50 -13.31
C LEU A 239 39.79 -14.41 -12.08
N ALA A 240 38.78 -15.25 -11.87
CA ALA A 240 38.75 -16.21 -10.76
C ALA A 240 39.29 -17.62 -11.12
N ALA A 241 39.79 -17.81 -12.35
CA ALA A 241 40.36 -19.08 -12.83
C ALA A 241 41.90 -19.09 -12.87
N GLY A 242 42.57 -18.40 -11.95
CA GLY A 242 44.02 -18.14 -12.05
C GLY A 242 44.97 -18.82 -11.06
N VAL A 243 44.52 -19.34 -9.90
CA VAL A 243 45.48 -19.68 -8.81
C VAL A 243 45.45 -21.15 -8.34
N ALA A 244 44.46 -21.96 -8.73
CA ALA A 244 44.40 -23.35 -8.25
C ALA A 244 45.13 -24.38 -9.15
N LEU A 245 45.42 -24.06 -10.42
CA LEU A 245 46.03 -25.03 -11.36
C LEU A 245 47.57 -25.04 -11.34
N VAL A 246 48.20 -24.12 -10.61
CA VAL A 246 49.67 -24.06 -10.42
C VAL A 246 50.13 -24.87 -9.20
N TRP A 247 49.24 -25.21 -8.27
CA TRP A 247 49.60 -26.03 -7.09
C TRP A 247 49.55 -27.55 -7.33
N ALA A 248 49.15 -27.98 -8.52
CA ALA A 248 49.26 -29.38 -8.96
C ALA A 248 50.66 -29.77 -9.48
N LEU A 249 51.66 -28.87 -9.38
CA LEU A 249 53.02 -29.06 -9.90
C LEU A 249 54.15 -28.99 -8.84
N VAL A 250 53.85 -28.86 -7.54
CA VAL A 250 54.88 -28.63 -6.48
C VAL A 250 54.88 -29.61 -5.30
N ALA A 251 53.97 -30.59 -5.22
CA ALA A 251 54.09 -31.64 -4.20
C ALA A 251 53.94 -33.03 -4.84
N HIS A 252 55.06 -33.73 -4.98
CA HIS A 252 55.09 -35.19 -5.06
C HIS A 252 54.62 -35.78 -3.74
#